data_AF-D0EZB1-F1
#
_entry.id   AF-D0EZB1-F1
#
_cell.length_a   1.000
_cell.length_b   1.000
_cell.length_c   1.000
_cell.angle_alpha   90.00
_cell.angle_beta   90.00
_cell.angle_gamma   90.00
#
_symmetry.space_group_name_H-M   'P 1'
#
loop_
_entity.id
_entity.type
_entity.pdbx_description
1 polymer ?
#
loop_
_entity_poly.entity_id
_entity_poly.type
_entity_poly.pdbx_seq_one_letter_code
_entity_poly.pdbx_strand_id
1 'polypeptide(L)'
;ADSTYMPLQAKGAVFSAKVVPTEGGETGWADMRAAYEALDENLRSKLEGLEAYHSLYYSQGKVLGYAPKAGSAYGLHEGPPPLRKLVKVHPET
;
A
#
# COMPACT_ATOMS: atom_id res chain seq x y z
N ALA A 1 -2.26 1.43 -0.03
CA ALA A 1 -2.74 1.21 1.34
C ALA A 1 -1.66 1.66 2.32
N ASP A 2 -2.07 2.36 3.36
CA ASP A 2 -1.16 3.07 4.26
C ASP A 2 -0.34 2.12 5.12
N SER A 3 0.90 2.53 5.41
CA SER A 3 1.83 1.82 6.31
C SER A 3 2.05 0.35 5.97
N THR A 4 1.79 -0.10 4.73
CA THR A 4 2.06 -1.50 4.34
C THR A 4 3.55 -1.86 4.40
N TYR A 5 4.41 -0.86 4.32
CA TYR A 5 5.86 -0.95 4.48
C TYR A 5 6.33 -1.04 5.95
N MET A 6 5.44 -0.89 6.93
CA MET A 6 5.74 -1.06 8.36
C MET A 6 5.48 -2.50 8.79
N PRO A 7 6.14 -3.02 9.85
CA PRO A 7 5.85 -4.35 10.40
C PRO A 7 4.35 -4.54 10.73
N LEU A 8 3.76 -3.56 11.42
CA LEU A 8 2.33 -3.47 11.70
C LEU A 8 1.66 -2.48 10.73
N GLN A 9 0.67 -2.97 9.98
CA GLN A 9 -0.08 -2.16 9.00
C GLN A 9 -1.16 -1.32 9.69
N ALA A 10 -1.53 -0.20 9.08
CA ALA A 10 -2.69 0.56 9.52
C ALA A 10 -3.98 -0.25 9.28
N LYS A 11 -4.91 -0.25 10.25
CA LYS A 11 -6.25 -0.83 10.07
C LYS A 11 -7.14 0.08 9.21
N GLY A 12 -6.97 1.39 9.34
CA GLY A 12 -7.71 2.39 8.60
C GLY A 12 -7.02 3.75 8.69
N ALA A 13 -7.52 4.70 7.91
CA ALA A 13 -7.05 6.06 7.89
C ALA A 13 -8.23 7.01 8.12
N VAL A 14 -7.97 8.09 8.85
CA VAL A 14 -8.92 9.19 9.04
C VAL A 14 -8.21 10.46 8.64
N PHE A 15 -8.83 11.26 7.78
CA PHE A 15 -8.30 12.56 7.40
C PHE A 15 -9.34 13.66 7.68
N SER A 16 -8.84 14.87 7.97
CA SER A 16 -9.65 16.07 8.17
C SER A 16 -9.13 17.15 7.23
N ALA A 17 -9.97 17.62 6.32
CA ALA A 17 -9.65 18.76 5.48
C ALA A 17 -9.69 20.04 6.32
N LYS A 18 -8.56 20.76 6.39
CA LYS A 18 -8.46 22.06 7.08
C LYS A 18 -8.65 23.23 6.12
N VAL A 19 -8.12 23.08 4.90
CA VAL A 19 -8.30 23.98 3.78
C VAL A 19 -8.54 23.10 2.56
N VAL A 20 -9.55 23.41 1.78
CA VAL A 20 -9.91 22.68 0.55
C VAL A 20 -9.55 23.56 -0.64
N PRO A 21 -8.79 23.06 -1.64
CA PRO A 21 -8.48 23.84 -2.83
C PRO A 21 -9.75 24.13 -3.64
N THR A 22 -9.75 25.22 -4.40
CA THR A 22 -10.92 25.63 -5.21
C THR A 22 -11.14 24.75 -6.44
N GLU A 23 -10.12 24.01 -6.87
CA GLU A 23 -10.14 23.08 -7.99
C GLU A 23 -9.19 21.91 -7.71
N GLY A 24 -9.59 20.70 -8.11
CA GLY A 24 -8.84 19.47 -7.88
C GLY A 24 -8.78 19.04 -6.40
N GLY A 25 -7.75 18.27 -6.05
CA GLY A 25 -7.50 17.81 -4.67
C GLY A 25 -8.35 16.62 -4.23
N GLU A 26 -8.99 15.93 -5.19
CA GLU A 26 -9.76 14.72 -4.94
C GLU A 26 -8.88 13.61 -4.38
N THR A 27 -9.43 12.84 -3.44
CA THR A 27 -8.80 11.59 -2.99
C THR A 27 -9.50 10.43 -3.66
N GLY A 28 -8.82 9.78 -4.61
CA GLY A 28 -9.31 8.58 -5.27
C GLY A 28 -9.24 7.35 -4.35
N TRP A 29 -10.30 6.55 -4.36
CA TRP A 29 -10.36 5.26 -3.66
C TRP A 29 -10.60 4.14 -4.67
N ALA A 30 -9.99 2.98 -4.41
CA ALA A 30 -10.19 1.78 -5.21
C ALA A 30 -10.50 0.60 -4.29
N ASP A 31 -11.64 -0.07 -4.52
CA ASP A 31 -12.02 -1.27 -3.79
C ASP A 31 -11.26 -2.48 -4.34
N MET A 32 -10.28 -2.96 -3.58
CA MET A 32 -9.46 -4.11 -3.99
C MET A 32 -10.23 -5.45 -3.92
N ARG A 33 -11.36 -5.52 -3.21
CA ARG A 33 -12.23 -6.71 -3.22
C ARG A 33 -12.94 -6.81 -4.56
N ALA A 34 -13.59 -5.72 -4.98
CA ALA A 34 -14.22 -5.64 -6.29
C ALA A 34 -13.22 -5.84 -7.43
N ALA A 35 -11.99 -5.31 -7.29
CA ALA A 35 -10.92 -5.55 -8.26
C ALA A 35 -10.55 -7.04 -8.35
N TYR A 36 -10.45 -7.75 -7.21
CA TYR A 36 -10.19 -9.19 -7.18
C TYR A 36 -11.36 -10.00 -7.79
N GLU A 37 -12.59 -9.62 -7.47
CA GLU A 37 -13.81 -10.21 -8.05
C GLU A 37 -13.93 -9.99 -9.57
N ALA A 38 -13.35 -8.92 -10.10
CA ALA A 38 -13.33 -8.67 -11.54
C ALA A 38 -12.25 -9.48 -12.30
N LEU A 39 -11.30 -10.11 -11.60
CA LEU A 39 -10.27 -10.93 -12.25
C LEU A 39 -10.84 -12.21 -12.84
N ASP A 40 -10.29 -12.64 -13.98
CA ASP A 40 -10.54 -13.97 -14.52
C ASP A 40 -9.87 -15.06 -13.68
N GLU A 41 -10.34 -16.30 -13.85
CA GLU A 41 -9.90 -17.46 -13.05
C GLU A 41 -8.41 -17.76 -13.22
N ASN A 42 -7.85 -17.53 -14.41
CA ASN A 42 -6.44 -17.77 -14.69
C ASN A 42 -5.57 -16.81 -13.88
N LEU A 43 -5.95 -15.52 -13.87
CA LEU A 43 -5.24 -14.50 -13.11
C LEU A 43 -5.41 -14.72 -11.60
N ARG A 44 -6.60 -15.06 -11.11
CA ARG A 44 -6.78 -15.41 -9.68
C ARG A 44 -5.89 -16.58 -9.27
N SER A 45 -5.87 -17.64 -10.06
CA SER A 45 -5.01 -18.81 -9.82
C SER A 45 -3.52 -18.46 -9.82
N LYS A 46 -3.09 -17.56 -10.70
CA LYS A 46 -1.69 -17.09 -10.73
C LYS A 46 -1.30 -16.28 -9.50
N LEU A 47 -2.23 -15.52 -8.92
CA LEU A 47 -1.98 -14.70 -7.75
C LEU A 47 -1.98 -15.51 -6.44
N GLU A 48 -2.55 -16.72 -6.47
CA GLU A 48 -2.63 -17.60 -5.31
C GLU A 48 -1.23 -17.95 -4.76
N GLY A 49 -1.07 -17.85 -3.44
CA GLY A 49 0.21 -18.06 -2.78
C GLY A 49 1.31 -17.01 -3.04
N LEU A 50 1.08 -16.03 -3.93
CA LEU A 50 2.08 -14.99 -4.17
C LEU A 50 2.20 -14.01 -3.00
N GLU A 51 3.42 -13.50 -2.82
CA GLU A 51 3.76 -12.50 -1.83
C GLU A 51 4.54 -11.35 -2.46
N ALA A 52 4.45 -10.17 -1.84
CA ALA A 52 5.15 -8.97 -2.26
C ALA A 52 5.88 -8.34 -1.08
N TYR A 53 7.08 -7.82 -1.34
CA TYR A 53 7.78 -6.94 -0.40
C TYR A 53 7.22 -5.52 -0.49
N HIS A 54 6.77 -4.98 0.64
CA HIS A 54 6.28 -3.61 0.72
C HIS A 54 7.38 -2.70 1.27
N SER A 55 7.89 -1.78 0.45
CA SER A 55 9.05 -0.95 0.79
C SER A 55 8.81 0.52 0.51
N LEU A 56 9.02 1.35 1.54
CA LEU A 56 9.01 2.79 1.37
C LEU A 56 10.20 3.24 0.51
N TYR A 57 11.39 2.64 0.69
CA TYR A 57 12.56 2.88 -0.18
C TYR A 57 12.22 2.65 -1.66
N TYR A 58 11.52 1.55 -1.98
CA TYR A 58 11.12 1.25 -3.36
C TYR A 58 10.20 2.33 -3.93
N SER A 59 9.15 2.72 -3.20
CA SER A 59 8.20 3.72 -3.68
C SER A 59 8.84 5.11 -3.84
N GLN A 60 9.64 5.55 -2.87
CA GLN A 60 10.33 6.85 -2.92
C GLN A 60 11.38 6.90 -4.03
N GLY A 61 12.16 5.83 -4.20
CA GLY A 61 13.14 5.72 -5.28
C GLY A 61 12.52 5.66 -6.67
N LYS A 62 11.49 4.82 -6.85
CA LYS A 62 10.87 4.62 -8.16
C LYS A 62 10.00 5.78 -8.60
N VAL A 63 9.24 6.39 -7.68
CA VAL A 63 8.25 7.42 -8.02
C VAL A 63 8.84 8.82 -7.96
N LEU A 64 9.72 9.11 -6.99
CA LEU A 64 10.24 10.47 -6.78
C LEU A 64 11.71 10.62 -7.20
N GLY A 65 12.39 9.54 -7.61
CA GLY A 65 13.83 9.57 -7.89
C GLY A 65 14.69 9.87 -6.64
N TYR A 66 14.08 9.78 -5.46
CA TYR A 66 14.73 10.09 -4.19
C TYR A 66 15.48 8.85 -3.70
N ALA A 67 16.71 9.02 -3.22
CA ALA A 67 17.47 7.95 -2.57
C ALA A 67 17.40 8.11 -1.04
N PRO A 68 16.33 7.61 -0.38
CA PRO A 68 16.16 7.73 1.06
C PRO A 68 17.28 7.01 1.81
N LYS A 69 17.77 7.66 2.86
CA LYS A 69 18.71 7.05 3.81
C LYS A 69 17.91 6.40 4.95
N ALA A 70 18.47 5.34 5.53
CA ALA A 70 17.91 4.77 6.74
C ALA A 70 17.84 5.84 7.85
N GLY A 71 16.72 5.84 8.59
CA GLY A 71 16.43 6.78 9.66
C GLY A 71 16.02 8.18 9.21
N SER A 72 15.99 8.50 7.91
CA SER A 72 15.70 9.87 7.48
C SER A 72 14.23 10.28 7.60
N ALA A 73 13.31 9.33 7.71
CA ALA A 73 11.90 9.57 7.96
C ALA A 73 11.22 8.34 8.57
N TYR A 74 10.02 8.53 9.12
CA TYR A 74 9.16 7.42 9.53
C TYR A 74 8.93 6.45 8.36
N GLY A 75 9.13 5.15 8.61
CA GLY A 75 9.02 4.10 7.59
C GLY A 75 10.32 3.77 6.87
N LEU A 76 11.35 4.60 6.95
CA LEU A 76 12.69 4.32 6.44
C LEU A 76 13.55 3.70 7.56
N HIS A 77 13.10 2.57 8.07
CA HIS A 77 13.81 1.84 9.12
C HIS A 77 14.91 0.96 8.52
N GLU A 78 15.86 0.56 9.36
CA GLU A 78 16.79 -0.51 9.06
C GLU A 78 16.08 -1.86 9.21
N GLY A 79 16.40 -2.81 8.33
CA GLY A 79 15.80 -4.15 8.33
C GLY A 79 15.10 -4.50 7.00
N PRO A 80 14.70 -5.77 6.84
CA PRO A 80 14.04 -6.21 5.61
C PRO A 80 12.63 -5.60 5.50
N PRO A 81 12.19 -5.23 4.29
CA PRO A 81 10.81 -4.81 4.09
C PRO A 81 9.83 -5.94 4.45
N PRO A 82 8.65 -5.63 4.99
CA PRO A 82 7.63 -6.65 5.25
C PRO A 82 7.23 -7.41 3.97
N LEU A 83 7.27 -8.75 4.05
CA LEU A 83 6.72 -9.65 3.02
C LEU A 83 5.24 -9.91 3.33
N ARG A 84 4.37 -9.79 2.32
CA ARG A 84 2.92 -9.84 2.50
C ARG A 84 2.26 -10.63 1.39
N LYS A 85 1.27 -11.45 1.74
CA LYS A 85 0.39 -12.08 0.76
C LYS A 85 -0.25 -11.04 -0.16
N LEU A 86 -0.22 -11.34 -1.46
CA LEU A 86 -0.79 -10.50 -2.50
C LEU A 86 -2.32 -10.54 -2.47
N VAL A 87 -2.89 -11.73 -2.20
CA VAL A 87 -4.31 -11.92 -1.92
C VAL A 87 -4.52 -11.95 -0.40
N LYS A 88 -5.49 -11.17 0.09
CA LYS A 88 -5.83 -11.07 1.51
C LYS A 88 -7.29 -11.44 1.73
N VAL A 89 -7.58 -12.12 2.83
CA VAL A 89 -8.94 -12.33 3.33
C VAL A 89 -9.19 -11.28 4.40
N HIS A 90 -10.30 -10.54 4.28
CA HIS A 90 -10.66 -9.56 5.29
C HIS A 90 -11.21 -10.28 6.54
N PRO A 91 -10.78 -9.91 7.76
CA PRO A 91 -11.12 -10.70 8.95
C PRO A 91 -12.60 -10.57 9.38
N GLU A 92 -13.31 -9.56 8.88
CA GLU A 92 -14.70 -9.27 9.28
C GLU A 92 -15.72 -9.48 8.15
N THR A 93 -15.28 -9.65 6.90
CA THR A 93 -16.15 -9.79 5.71
C THR A 93 -15.60 -10.86 4.79
#